data_AF-A0AB35ITX4-F1
#
_entry.id   AF-A0AB35ITX4-F1
#
_cell.length_a   1.000
_cell.length_b   1.000
_cell.length_c   1.000
_cell.angle_alpha   90.00
_cell.angle_beta   90.00
_cell.angle_gamma   90.00
#
_symmetry.space_group_name_H-M   'P 1'
#
loop_
_entity.id
_entity.type
_entity.pdbx_description
1 polymer ?
#
loop_
_entity_poly.entity_id
_entity_poly.type
_entity_poly.pdbx_seq_one_letter_code
_entity_poly.pdbx_strand_id
1 'polypeptide(L)'
;MKPEKTRYEGTSFAVKAGAVDQKVEVMHPVTKEHYELNIKESVDERIEVPDMEGLKFPEHVLKITYEIAPQPKDDFYLQDCEEGDTVWTTAYGKRSVSVIGGQSGPTSIFLAGTIEPSDQVAYSSPHFHPVKETTWKPVFYRQELEEKYLSIRLDKSCLKQW
;
A
#
# COMPACT_ATOMS: atom_id res chain seq x y z
N MET A 1 15.01 -19.33 5.19
CA MET A 1 13.78 -18.69 5.71
C MET A 1 13.95 -17.20 5.50
N LYS A 2 13.10 -16.54 4.70
CA LYS A 2 13.16 -15.08 4.61
C LYS A 2 12.71 -14.51 5.95
N PRO A 3 13.37 -13.47 6.48
CA PRO A 3 12.93 -12.83 7.71
C PRO A 3 11.51 -12.27 7.51
N GLU A 4 10.65 -12.50 8.48
CA GLU A 4 9.28 -11.99 8.49
C GLU A 4 9.34 -10.47 8.69
N LYS A 5 8.61 -9.70 7.86
CA LYS A 5 8.50 -8.25 8.02
C LYS A 5 7.22 -7.93 8.77
N THR A 6 7.32 -7.11 9.82
CA THR A 6 6.18 -6.62 10.59
C THR A 6 5.54 -5.45 9.85
N ARG A 7 4.21 -5.45 9.76
CA ARG A 7 3.41 -4.40 9.13
C ARG A 7 3.03 -3.32 10.14
N TYR A 8 3.25 -2.07 9.77
CA TYR A 8 2.98 -0.90 10.61
C TYR A 8 2.14 0.14 9.87
N GLU A 9 1.03 0.56 10.48
CA GLU A 9 0.07 1.49 9.89
C GLU A 9 0.29 2.93 10.40
N GLY A 10 0.36 3.88 9.48
CA GLY A 10 0.36 5.31 9.76
C GLY A 10 -1.05 5.92 9.84
N THR A 11 -1.11 7.23 10.08
CA THR A 11 -2.36 8.00 10.09
C THR A 11 -2.93 8.12 8.69
N SER A 12 -4.21 7.81 8.53
CA SER A 12 -4.92 7.93 7.25
C SER A 12 -5.19 9.39 6.86
N PHE A 13 -5.31 9.64 5.55
CA PHE A 13 -5.62 10.95 4.97
C PHE A 13 -6.45 10.81 3.70
N ALA A 14 -7.26 11.81 3.36
CA ALA A 14 -8.10 11.81 2.17
C ALA A 14 -7.42 12.48 0.98
N VAL A 15 -7.65 11.94 -0.22
CA VAL A 15 -7.25 12.54 -1.50
C VAL A 15 -8.46 12.56 -2.41
N LYS A 16 -8.78 13.75 -2.95
CA LYS A 16 -9.86 13.94 -3.93
C LYS A 16 -9.34 13.72 -5.33
N ALA A 17 -10.18 13.18 -6.21
CA ALA A 17 -9.89 13.17 -7.64
C ALA A 17 -9.63 14.59 -8.16
N GLY A 18 -8.57 14.75 -8.95
CA GLY A 18 -8.12 16.05 -9.46
C GLY A 18 -7.26 16.86 -8.49
N ALA A 19 -6.85 16.31 -7.34
CA ALA A 19 -5.83 16.94 -6.50
C ALA A 19 -4.47 16.96 -7.22
N VAL A 20 -3.78 18.10 -7.13
CA VAL A 20 -2.46 18.37 -7.72
C VAL A 20 -1.59 19.04 -6.65
N ASP A 21 -0.34 18.63 -6.54
CA ASP A 21 0.66 19.12 -5.58
C ASP A 21 0.14 19.18 -4.12
N GLN A 22 -0.65 18.18 -3.71
CA GLN A 22 -1.15 18.07 -2.33
C GLN A 22 -0.06 17.45 -1.45
N LYS A 23 0.43 18.23 -0.49
CA LYS A 23 1.39 17.78 0.52
C LYS A 23 0.70 17.19 1.75
N VAL A 24 1.22 16.06 2.21
CA VAL A 24 0.74 15.35 3.41
C VAL A 24 1.94 14.98 4.28
N GLU A 25 1.87 15.31 5.56
CA GLU A 25 2.87 14.87 6.54
C GLU A 25 2.56 13.43 6.99
N VAL A 26 3.55 12.56 6.88
CA VAL A 26 3.46 11.15 7.27
C VAL A 26 4.53 10.87 8.32
N MET A 27 4.13 10.25 9.43
CA MET A 27 5.06 9.83 10.48
C MET A 27 5.13 8.31 10.57
N HIS A 28 6.33 7.74 10.61
CA HIS A 28 6.49 6.32 10.88
C HIS A 28 6.00 5.99 12.29
N PRO A 29 5.03 5.06 12.47
CA PRO A 29 4.39 4.82 13.76
C PRO A 29 5.36 4.29 14.84
N VAL A 30 6.40 3.54 14.45
CA VAL A 30 7.45 3.04 15.36
C VAL A 30 8.65 4.00 15.52
N THR A 31 9.42 4.30 14.46
CA THR A 31 10.63 5.15 14.57
C THR A 31 10.34 6.61 14.83
N LYS A 32 9.11 7.08 14.61
CA LYS A 32 8.74 8.51 14.68
C LYS A 32 9.49 9.39 13.68
N GLU A 33 10.09 8.80 12.64
CA GLU A 33 10.64 9.56 11.53
C GLU A 33 9.50 10.23 10.74
N HIS A 34 9.72 11.48 10.33
CA HIS A 34 8.77 12.28 9.57
C HIS A 34 9.12 12.28 8.08
N TYR A 35 8.10 12.24 7.24
CA TYR A 35 8.16 12.24 5.79
C TYR A 35 7.16 13.24 5.22
N GLU A 36 7.51 13.89 4.12
CA GLU A 36 6.59 14.65 3.29
C GLU A 36 6.20 13.79 2.09
N LEU A 37 4.90 13.48 1.99
CA LEU A 37 4.30 12.83 0.85
C LEU A 37 3.70 13.92 -0.06
N ASN A 38 4.21 14.05 -1.28
CA ASN A 38 3.67 14.96 -2.28
C ASN A 38 2.82 14.17 -3.29
N ILE A 39 1.50 14.37 -3.27
CA ILE A 39 0.60 13.86 -4.29
C ILE A 39 0.71 14.80 -5.50
N LYS A 40 1.47 14.38 -6.52
CA LYS A 40 1.66 15.15 -7.75
C LYS A 40 0.35 15.32 -8.50
N GLU A 41 -0.37 14.23 -8.65
CA GLU A 41 -1.67 14.20 -9.32
C GLU A 41 -2.52 13.05 -8.80
N SER A 42 -3.83 13.20 -8.95
CA SER A 42 -4.81 12.16 -8.69
C SER A 42 -5.92 12.21 -9.73
N VAL A 43 -6.30 11.05 -10.26
CA VAL A 43 -7.23 10.94 -11.39
C VAL A 43 -8.13 9.73 -11.17
N ASP A 44 -9.42 9.90 -11.47
CA ASP A 44 -10.32 8.76 -11.71
C ASP A 44 -9.93 8.12 -13.03
N GLU A 45 -9.29 6.96 -12.97
CA GLU A 45 -8.83 6.20 -14.13
C GLU A 45 -9.80 5.05 -14.39
N ARG A 46 -10.14 4.86 -15.68
CA ARG A 46 -10.92 3.71 -16.12
C ARG A 46 -9.98 2.57 -16.52
N ILE A 47 -10.05 1.45 -15.82
CA ILE A 47 -9.25 0.26 -16.10
C ILE A 47 -9.93 -0.66 -17.12
N GLU A 48 -9.13 -1.37 -17.89
CA GLU A 48 -9.63 -2.42 -18.76
C GLU A 48 -10.11 -3.61 -17.93
N VAL A 49 -11.34 -4.05 -18.16
CA VAL A 49 -11.94 -5.21 -17.51
C VAL A 49 -12.36 -6.25 -18.55
N PRO A 50 -12.35 -7.55 -18.21
CA PRO A 50 -12.78 -8.59 -19.14
C PRO A 50 -14.23 -8.40 -19.59
N ASP A 51 -14.49 -8.54 -20.88
CA ASP A 51 -15.85 -8.67 -21.40
C ASP A 51 -16.32 -10.11 -21.22
N MET A 52 -17.17 -10.33 -20.22
CA MET A 52 -17.77 -11.64 -19.94
C MET A 52 -19.28 -11.51 -19.90
N GLU A 53 -19.94 -12.24 -20.79
CA GLU A 53 -21.40 -12.28 -20.86
C GLU A 53 -21.99 -12.65 -19.50
N GLY A 54 -22.97 -11.86 -19.05
CA GLY A 54 -23.62 -12.10 -17.77
C GLY A 54 -22.90 -11.52 -16.56
N LEU A 55 -21.73 -10.91 -16.70
CA LEU A 55 -20.96 -10.27 -15.62
C LEU A 55 -20.74 -8.78 -15.91
N LYS A 56 -20.72 -7.98 -14.85
CA LYS A 56 -20.29 -6.58 -14.95
C LYS A 56 -19.25 -6.31 -13.86
N PHE A 57 -18.10 -5.78 -14.29
CA PHE A 57 -16.94 -5.51 -13.44
C PHE A 57 -16.87 -4.01 -13.09
N PRO A 58 -16.42 -3.65 -11.88
CA PRO A 58 -16.09 -2.27 -11.57
C PRO A 58 -14.84 -1.85 -12.36
N GLU A 59 -14.88 -0.64 -12.89
CA GLU A 59 -13.89 -0.15 -13.86
C GLU A 59 -13.25 1.17 -13.47
N HIS A 60 -13.73 1.84 -12.42
CA HIS A 60 -13.18 3.11 -11.94
C HIS A 60 -12.26 2.89 -10.76
N VAL A 61 -11.06 3.46 -10.79
CA VAL A 61 -10.12 3.50 -9.66
C VAL A 61 -9.60 4.92 -9.49
N LEU A 62 -9.36 5.36 -8.26
CA LEU A 62 -8.56 6.55 -8.03
C LEU A 62 -7.08 6.17 -8.12
N LYS A 63 -6.41 6.64 -9.17
CA LYS A 63 -4.96 6.60 -9.29
C LYS A 63 -4.36 7.83 -8.65
N ILE A 64 -3.31 7.66 -7.85
CA ILE A 64 -2.47 8.74 -7.36
C ILE A 64 -1.03 8.54 -7.81
N THR A 65 -0.41 9.60 -8.32
CA THR A 65 1.03 9.68 -8.59
C THR A 65 1.64 10.52 -7.48
N TYR A 66 2.67 10.01 -6.81
CA TYR A 66 3.23 10.64 -5.63
C TYR A 66 4.74 10.45 -5.49
N GLU A 67 5.33 11.32 -4.68
CA GLU A 67 6.71 11.23 -4.19
C GLU A 67 6.72 11.28 -2.67
N ILE A 68 7.70 10.62 -2.04
CA ILE A 68 7.90 10.67 -0.59
C ILE A 68 9.35 11.04 -0.27
N ALA A 69 9.54 12.02 0.60
CA ALA A 69 10.85 12.52 0.99
C ALA A 69 10.98 12.66 2.52
N PRO A 70 12.13 12.28 3.12
CA PRO A 70 13.22 11.53 2.51
C PRO A 70 12.76 10.12 2.08
N GLN A 71 13.56 9.41 1.28
CA GLN A 71 13.23 8.03 0.92
C GLN A 71 13.13 7.16 2.20
N PRO A 72 11.99 6.47 2.43
CA PRO A 72 11.86 5.56 3.57
C PRO A 72 12.91 4.45 3.54
N LYS A 73 13.43 4.09 4.73
CA LYS A 73 14.37 2.96 4.89
C LYS A 73 13.65 1.62 4.86
N ASP A 74 12.42 1.60 5.38
CA ASP A 74 11.52 0.46 5.35
C ASP A 74 10.70 0.48 4.05
N ASP A 75 10.14 -0.67 3.63
CA ASP A 75 9.26 -0.68 2.47
C ASP A 75 8.01 0.15 2.78
N PHE A 76 7.59 0.99 1.84
CA PHE A 76 6.47 1.92 2.00
C PHE A 76 5.44 1.74 0.90
N TYR A 77 4.15 1.74 1.28
CA TYR A 77 3.04 1.70 0.34
C TYR A 77 1.87 2.55 0.85
N LEU A 78 1.05 3.05 -0.07
CA LEU A 78 -0.25 3.62 0.24
C LEU A 78 -1.34 2.57 0.02
N GLN A 79 -2.17 2.37 1.03
CA GLN A 79 -3.28 1.42 0.99
C GLN A 79 -4.62 2.17 1.05
N ASP A 80 -5.55 1.78 0.20
CA ASP A 80 -6.94 2.21 0.32
C ASP A 80 -7.59 1.68 1.61
N CYS A 81 -8.33 2.54 2.31
CA CYS A 81 -9.11 2.17 3.49
C CYS A 81 -10.50 1.63 3.15
N GLU A 82 -10.97 1.81 1.92
CA GLU A 82 -12.30 1.40 1.47
C GLU A 82 -12.25 0.08 0.70
N GLU A 83 -13.32 -0.72 0.86
CA GLU A 83 -13.52 -1.90 0.05
C GLU A 83 -14.12 -1.50 -1.31
N GLY A 84 -13.59 -2.09 -2.39
CA GLY A 84 -14.13 -1.90 -3.72
C GLY A 84 -15.47 -2.59 -3.94
N ASP A 85 -16.12 -2.22 -5.04
CA ASP A 85 -17.31 -2.91 -5.49
C ASP A 85 -16.98 -4.36 -5.89
N THR A 86 -17.93 -5.26 -5.67
CA THR A 86 -17.79 -6.67 -6.09
C THR A 86 -18.48 -6.91 -7.42
N VAL A 87 -17.94 -7.85 -8.19
CA VAL A 87 -18.53 -8.28 -9.47
C VAL A 87 -19.94 -8.80 -9.23
N TRP A 88 -20.89 -8.28 -10.00
CA TRP A 88 -22.26 -8.77 -10.01
C TRP A 88 -22.60 -9.47 -11.32
N THR A 89 -23.53 -10.42 -11.22
CA THR A 89 -24.08 -11.14 -12.37
C THR A 89 -25.34 -10.43 -12.84
N THR A 90 -25.55 -10.34 -14.15
CA THR A 90 -26.78 -9.77 -14.75
C THR A 90 -27.89 -10.82 -14.90
N ALA A 91 -27.64 -12.08 -14.51
CA ALA A 91 -28.64 -13.11 -14.44
C ALA A 91 -29.61 -12.84 -13.28
N TYR A 92 -30.88 -12.59 -13.61
CA TYR A 92 -31.98 -12.36 -12.66
C TYR A 92 -31.97 -13.41 -11.53
N GLY A 93 -31.57 -13.00 -10.32
CA GLY A 93 -31.92 -13.73 -9.08
C GLY A 93 -30.78 -14.36 -8.25
N LYS A 94 -29.49 -14.19 -8.57
CA LYS A 94 -28.41 -14.62 -7.67
C LYS A 94 -27.35 -13.54 -7.48
N ARG A 95 -27.39 -12.90 -6.30
CA ARG A 95 -26.46 -11.84 -5.89
C ARG A 95 -25.08 -12.40 -5.55
N SER A 96 -24.07 -11.66 -5.99
CA SER A 96 -22.63 -11.71 -5.68
C SER A 96 -21.90 -13.01 -5.99
N VAL A 97 -20.96 -12.94 -6.93
CA VAL A 97 -19.75 -13.78 -6.88
C VAL A 97 -18.70 -12.90 -6.22
N SER A 98 -18.40 -13.16 -4.95
CA SER A 98 -17.27 -12.53 -4.28
C SER A 98 -16.00 -13.00 -4.98
N VAL A 99 -15.37 -12.12 -5.77
CA VAL A 99 -13.94 -12.30 -6.10
C VAL A 99 -13.21 -12.19 -4.78
N ILE A 100 -12.48 -13.23 -4.42
CA ILE A 100 -11.68 -13.28 -3.19
C ILE A 100 -10.60 -12.18 -3.30
N GLY A 101 -10.91 -11.00 -2.80
CA GLY A 101 -9.97 -9.90 -2.51
C GLY A 101 -9.83 -9.64 -1.02
N GLY A 102 -10.46 -10.46 -0.17
CA GLY A 102 -10.40 -10.38 1.29
C GLY A 102 -9.14 -11.00 1.89
N GLN A 103 -7.96 -10.68 1.36
CA GLN A 103 -6.72 -10.95 2.07
C GLN A 103 -5.90 -9.68 2.14
N SER A 104 -5.73 -9.19 3.37
CA SER A 104 -4.83 -8.12 3.80
C SER A 104 -3.45 -8.25 3.14
N GLY A 105 -3.30 -7.65 1.97
CA GLY A 105 -2.09 -7.54 1.20
C GLY A 105 -2.30 -6.44 0.16
N PRO A 106 -1.25 -5.72 -0.26
CA PRO A 106 -1.40 -4.65 -1.22
C PRO A 106 -1.97 -5.23 -2.52
N THR A 107 -3.17 -4.81 -2.92
CA THR A 107 -3.66 -5.00 -4.29
C THR A 107 -2.87 -4.05 -5.19
N SER A 108 -1.59 -4.35 -5.41
CA SER A 108 -0.80 -3.70 -6.44
C SER A 108 -1.27 -4.22 -7.79
N ILE A 109 -2.19 -3.51 -8.44
CA ILE A 109 -2.40 -3.69 -9.87
C ILE A 109 -1.19 -3.08 -10.58
N PHE A 110 -0.29 -3.93 -11.08
CA PHE A 110 0.79 -3.49 -11.95
C PHE A 110 0.22 -3.22 -13.35
N LEU A 111 -0.32 -2.02 -13.56
CA LEU A 111 -0.61 -1.51 -14.90
C LEU A 111 0.72 -1.18 -15.59
N ALA A 112 1.00 -1.89 -16.68
CA ALA A 112 2.22 -1.72 -17.46
C ALA A 112 2.19 -0.37 -18.19
N GLY A 113 2.81 0.64 -17.58
CA GLY A 113 3.09 1.95 -18.17
C GLY A 113 4.49 2.40 -17.77
N THR A 114 5.13 3.21 -18.61
CA THR A 114 6.40 3.88 -18.27
C THR A 114 6.15 4.94 -17.22
N ILE A 115 6.44 4.61 -15.96
CA ILE A 115 6.46 5.56 -14.85
C ILE A 115 7.90 6.09 -14.74
N GLU A 116 8.07 7.40 -14.54
CA GLU A 116 9.40 7.97 -14.29
C GLU A 116 10.00 7.34 -13.01
N PRO A 117 11.32 7.11 -12.94
CA PRO A 117 11.92 6.32 -11.86
C PRO A 117 11.78 6.91 -10.44
N SER A 118 11.38 8.18 -10.30
CA SER A 118 11.07 8.82 -9.01
C SER A 118 9.60 8.71 -8.59
N ASP A 119 8.71 8.50 -9.55
CA ASP A 119 7.28 8.67 -9.34
C ASP A 119 6.68 7.34 -8.93
N GLN A 120 6.01 7.32 -7.79
CA GLN A 120 5.32 6.14 -7.30
C GLN A 120 3.83 6.28 -7.64
N VAL A 121 3.19 5.16 -7.92
CA VAL A 121 1.76 5.10 -8.25
C VAL A 121 1.04 4.17 -7.28
N ALA A 122 -0.13 4.59 -6.82
CA ALA A 122 -1.05 3.73 -6.08
C ALA A 122 -2.46 3.83 -6.66
N TYR A 123 -3.22 2.73 -6.53
CA TYR A 123 -4.59 2.61 -7.01
C TYR A 123 -5.52 2.28 -5.85
N SER A 124 -6.69 2.92 -5.83
CA SER A 124 -7.77 2.54 -4.92
C SER A 124 -8.33 1.18 -5.31
N SER A 125 -9.19 0.65 -4.45
CA SER A 125 -10.10 -0.43 -4.83
C SER A 125 -10.99 0.01 -6.01
N PRO A 126 -11.45 -0.91 -6.88
CA PRO A 126 -12.25 -0.57 -8.05
C PRO A 126 -13.73 -0.34 -7.72
N HIS A 127 -14.37 0.58 -8.42
CA HIS A 127 -15.78 0.97 -8.28
C HIS A 127 -16.53 0.99 -9.63
N PHE A 128 -17.86 0.86 -9.59
CA PHE A 128 -18.71 0.94 -10.79
C PHE A 128 -18.94 2.38 -11.28
N HIS A 129 -18.61 3.37 -10.48
CA HIS A 129 -18.81 4.78 -10.76
C HIS A 129 -17.53 5.57 -10.48
N PRO A 130 -17.36 6.75 -11.10
CA PRO A 130 -16.20 7.59 -10.87
C PRO A 130 -15.91 7.84 -9.40
N VAL A 131 -14.67 7.64 -8.99
CA VAL A 131 -14.20 7.84 -7.62
C VAL A 131 -13.95 9.33 -7.39
N LYS A 132 -14.58 9.90 -6.36
CA LYS A 132 -14.46 11.34 -6.06
C LYS A 132 -13.40 11.64 -5.03
N GLU A 133 -13.21 10.74 -4.09
CA GLU A 133 -12.29 10.85 -2.96
C GLU A 133 -12.00 9.45 -2.44
N THR A 134 -10.78 9.22 -1.97
CA THR A 134 -10.37 7.97 -1.32
C THR A 134 -9.57 8.30 -0.06
N THR A 135 -9.78 7.51 1.00
CA THR A 135 -8.98 7.59 2.22
C THR A 135 -7.81 6.63 2.13
N TRP A 136 -6.60 7.17 2.09
CA TRP A 136 -5.35 6.41 2.01
C TRP A 136 -4.72 6.22 3.39
N LYS A 137 -4.05 5.09 3.56
CA LYS A 137 -3.29 4.73 4.76
C LYS A 137 -1.84 4.45 4.38
N PRO A 138 -0.88 5.20 4.94
CA PRO A 138 0.53 4.84 4.86
C PRO A 138 0.80 3.50 5.55
N VAL A 139 1.51 2.59 4.89
CA VAL A 139 1.90 1.29 5.45
C VAL A 139 3.40 1.10 5.29
N PHE A 140 4.05 0.75 6.40
CA PHE A 140 5.48 0.44 6.46
C PHE A 140 5.69 -1.05 6.77
N TYR A 141 6.55 -1.73 6.02
CA TYR A 141 6.99 -3.09 6.33
C TYR A 141 8.44 -3.07 6.78
N ARG A 142 8.65 -3.34 8.07
CA ARG A 142 9.96 -3.35 8.69
C ARG A 142 10.40 -4.76 8.99
N GLN A 143 11.66 -5.07 8.68
CA GLN A 143 12.31 -6.24 9.23
C GLN A 143 12.84 -5.91 10.63
N GLU A 144 12.31 -6.58 11.66
CA GLU A 144 12.87 -6.44 13.00
C GLU A 144 14.23 -7.15 13.06
N LEU A 145 15.22 -6.45 13.60
CA LEU A 145 16.51 -7.06 13.90
C LEU A 145 16.29 -8.00 15.09
N GLU A 146 16.45 -9.31 14.89
CA GLU A 146 16.59 -10.24 16.02
C GLU A 146 17.75 -9.77 16.89
N GLU A 147 17.46 -9.34 18.12
CA GLU A 147 18.49 -9.12 19.13
C GLU A 147 19.13 -10.47 19.49
N LYS A 148 20.21 -10.82 18.78
CA LYS A 148 21.04 -11.97 19.15
C LYS A 148 21.97 -11.56 20.28
N TYR A 149 21.60 -11.92 21.51
CA TYR A 149 22.47 -11.81 22.67
C TYR A 149 23.68 -12.74 22.51
N LEU A 150 24.86 -12.18 22.30
CA LEU A 150 26.12 -12.93 22.32
C LEU A 150 26.61 -13.07 23.77
N SER A 151 26.34 -14.19 24.43
CA SER A 151 26.94 -14.47 25.74
C SER A 151 28.38 -14.95 25.55
N ILE A 152 29.35 -14.06 25.74
CA ILE A 152 30.76 -14.45 25.79
C ILE A 152 31.03 -15.01 27.20
N ARG A 153 31.24 -16.33 27.30
CA ARG A 153 31.83 -16.94 28.51
C ARG A 153 33.34 -16.88 28.37
N LEU A 154 33.97 -16.06 29.21
CA LEU A 154 35.42 -16.10 29.38
C LEU A 154 35.78 -17.33 30.22
N ASP A 155 36.47 -18.29 29.61
CA ASP A 155 37.08 -19.41 30.33
C ASP A 155 38.24 -18.87 31.17
N LYS A 156 38.20 -19.14 32.48
CA LYS A 156 39.24 -18.71 33.44
C LYS A 156 40.61 -19.34 33.17
N SER A 157 40.71 -20.36 32.32
CA SER A 157 41.97 -21.00 31.95
C SER A 157 42.87 -20.14 31.03
N CYS A 158 42.35 -19.06 30.42
CA CYS A 158 43.14 -18.12 29.62
C CYS A 158 43.73 -16.94 30.41
N LEU A 159 43.36 -16.76 31.68
CA LEU A 159 44.00 -15.79 32.57
C LEU A 159 45.26 -16.44 33.16
N LYS A 160 46.33 -16.51 32.37
CA LYS A 160 47.66 -16.79 32.93
C LYS A 160 48.02 -15.65 33.88
N GLN A 161 48.16 -15.99 35.15
CA GLN A 161 48.74 -15.16 36.18
C GLN A 161 50.14 -14.72 35.74
N TRP A 162 50.42 -13.43 35.95
CA TRP A 162 51.73 -12.81 35.79
C TRP A 162 52.73 -13.40 36.80
#